data_AF-A0A9X8VKH1-F1
#
_entry.id   AF-A0A9X8VKH1-F1
#
_cell.length_a   1.000
_cell.length_b   1.000
_cell.length_c   1.000
_cell.angle_alpha   90.00
_cell.angle_beta   90.00
_cell.angle_gamma   90.00
#
_symmetry.space_group_name_H-M   'P 1'
#
loop_
_entity.id
_entity.type
_entity.pdbx_description
1 polymer ?
#
loop_
_entity_poly.entity_id
_entity_poly.type
_entity_poly.pdbx_seq_one_letter_code
_entity_poly.pdbx_strand_id
1 'polypeptide(L)' 'DGPTVAARMQEYADLGIDTFILSGYPHLEEAYRVGELLFPHLDLAQEETPARLQPVRPQGEVVANIYVPQKVSQS' A
#
# COMPACT_ATOMS: atom_id res chain seq x y z
N ASP A 1 -12.34 17.37 -13.09
CA ASP A 1 -12.66 15.94 -13.33
C ASP A 1 -11.43 15.09 -12.98
N GLY A 2 -11.52 13.78 -13.09
CA GLY A 2 -10.43 12.84 -12.77
C GLY A 2 -9.10 13.19 -13.47
N PRO A 3 -9.08 13.33 -14.82
CA PRO A 3 -7.86 13.65 -15.54
C PRO A 3 -7.22 14.98 -15.14
N THR A 4 -8.04 16.02 -14.88
CA THR A 4 -7.52 17.31 -14.42
C THR A 4 -6.83 17.18 -13.06
N VAL A 5 -7.40 16.41 -12.13
CA VAL A 5 -6.80 16.21 -10.80
C VAL A 5 -5.52 15.37 -10.90
N ALA A 6 -5.52 14.31 -11.71
CA ALA A 6 -4.33 13.49 -11.95
C ALA A 6 -3.16 14.31 -12.50
N ALA A 7 -3.41 15.20 -13.47
CA ALA A 7 -2.39 16.10 -13.99
C ALA A 7 -1.78 17.00 -12.92
N ARG A 8 -2.60 17.52 -11.98
CA ARG A 8 -2.12 18.33 -10.86
C ARG A 8 -1.29 17.52 -9.86
N MET A 9 -1.69 16.28 -9.60
CA MET A 9 -0.88 15.39 -8.77
C MET A 9 0.46 15.09 -9.43
N GLN A 10 0.50 14.89 -10.75
CA GLN A 10 1.76 14.67 -11.47
C GLN A 10 2.68 15.89 -11.41
N GLU A 11 2.14 17.12 -11.52
CA GLU A 11 2.92 18.35 -11.34
C GLU A 11 3.64 18.38 -9.97
N TYR A 12 3.00 17.87 -8.91
CA TYR A 12 3.62 17.75 -7.59
C TYR A 12 4.60 16.56 -7.51
N ALA A 13 4.28 15.44 -8.15
CA ALA A 13 5.16 14.28 -8.21
C ALA A 13 6.48 14.59 -8.92
N ASP A 14 6.45 15.41 -9.98
CA ASP A 14 7.63 15.89 -10.69
C ASP A 14 8.53 16.79 -9.82
N LEU A 15 7.98 17.37 -8.74
CA LEU A 15 8.72 18.11 -7.72
C LEU A 15 9.26 17.20 -6.59
N GLY A 16 9.05 15.89 -6.67
CA GLY A 16 9.51 14.90 -5.70
C GLY A 16 8.53 14.59 -4.57
N ILE A 17 7.25 14.97 -4.69
CA ILE A 17 6.21 14.59 -3.73
C ILE A 17 5.66 13.21 -4.10
N ASP A 18 5.96 12.20 -3.29
CA ASP A 18 5.52 10.81 -3.52
C ASP A 18 4.26 10.42 -2.74
N THR A 19 3.91 11.17 -1.69
CA THR A 19 2.86 10.83 -0.75
C THR A 19 1.80 11.93 -0.68
N PHE A 20 0.54 11.56 -0.93
CA PHE A 20 -0.59 12.49 -0.95
C PHE A 20 -1.60 12.15 0.15
N ILE A 21 -1.80 13.06 1.10
CA ILE A 21 -2.86 12.96 2.10
C ILE A 21 -4.08 13.71 1.60
N LEU A 22 -5.11 12.97 1.17
CA LEU A 22 -6.34 13.51 0.62
C LEU A 22 -7.45 13.58 1.68
N SER A 23 -8.37 14.52 1.53
CA SER A 23 -9.59 14.60 2.34
C SER A 23 -10.77 15.05 1.48
N GLY A 24 -11.97 14.64 1.88
CA GLY A 24 -13.22 14.98 1.22
C GLY A 24 -14.39 14.73 2.17
N TYR A 25 -15.49 15.49 2.00
CA TYR A 25 -16.69 15.36 2.82
C TYR A 25 -17.92 15.05 1.95
N PRO A 26 -18.73 14.04 2.33
CA PRO A 26 -18.51 13.06 3.41
C PRO A 26 -17.40 12.05 3.06
N HIS A 27 -16.58 11.67 4.05
CA HIS A 27 -15.34 10.93 3.82
C HIS A 27 -15.53 9.58 3.13
N LEU A 28 -16.59 8.85 3.45
CA LEU A 28 -16.82 7.52 2.90
C LEU A 28 -17.07 7.62 1.39
N GLU A 29 -18.03 8.44 0.98
CA GLU A 29 -18.44 8.62 -0.40
C GLU A 29 -17.31 9.26 -1.24
N GLU A 30 -16.56 10.20 -0.67
CA GLU A 30 -15.43 10.80 -1.38
C GLU A 30 -14.27 9.80 -1.58
N ALA A 31 -14.05 8.88 -0.64
CA ALA A 31 -13.05 7.83 -0.82
C ALA A 31 -13.39 6.94 -2.04
N TYR A 32 -14.67 6.58 -2.21
CA TYR A 32 -15.12 5.85 -3.40
C TYR A 32 -15.00 6.69 -4.66
N ARG A 33 -15.41 7.96 -4.63
CA ARG A 33 -15.31 8.86 -5.78
C ARG A 33 -13.87 8.99 -6.28
N VAL A 34 -12.91 9.12 -5.36
CA VAL A 34 -11.48 9.16 -5.69
C VAL A 34 -11.03 7.82 -6.30
N GLY A 35 -11.40 6.69 -5.69
CA GLY A 35 -11.07 5.36 -6.21
C GLY A 35 -11.65 5.10 -7.61
N GLU A 36 -12.84 5.59 -7.91
CA GLU A 36 -13.51 5.37 -9.20
C GLU A 36 -13.06 6.35 -10.29
N LEU A 37 -12.87 7.63 -9.94
CA LEU A 37 -12.66 8.68 -10.94
C LEU A 37 -11.20 9.11 -11.09
N LEU A 38 -10.35 8.89 -10.08
CA LEU A 38 -8.98 9.39 -10.09
C LEU A 38 -7.95 8.27 -10.28
N PHE A 39 -8.10 7.14 -9.56
CA PHE A 39 -7.13 6.05 -9.62
C PHE A 39 -6.89 5.48 -11.03
N PRO A 40 -7.89 5.38 -11.94
CA PRO A 40 -7.64 4.93 -13.31
C PRO A 40 -6.69 5.81 -14.12
N HIS A 41 -6.40 7.02 -13.64
CA HIS A 41 -5.50 7.99 -14.28
C HIS A 41 -4.15 8.12 -13.57
N LEU A 42 -3.89 7.32 -12.54
CA LEU A 42 -2.65 7.32 -11.77
C LEU A 42 -1.88 6.01 -11.96
N ASP A 43 -0.55 6.08 -11.97
CA ASP A 43 0.32 4.90 -11.93
C ASP A 43 0.55 4.51 -10.46
N LEU A 44 -0.41 3.79 -9.89
CA LEU A 44 -0.37 3.38 -8.49
C LEU A 44 0.47 2.12 -8.33
N ALA A 45 1.45 2.16 -7.43
CA ALA A 45 2.16 0.96 -6.99
C ALA A 45 1.15 -0.02 -6.38
N GLN A 46 1.08 -1.23 -6.92
CA GLN A 46 0.39 -2.31 -6.23
C GLN A 46 1.19 -2.64 -4.98
N GLU A 47 0.67 -2.29 -3.80
CA GLU A 47 1.19 -2.85 -2.58
C GLU A 47 1.02 -4.37 -2.65
N GLU A 48 2.14 -5.09 -2.59
CA GLU A 48 2.10 -6.53 -2.41
C GLU A 48 1.36 -6.77 -1.10
N THR A 49 0.18 -7.39 -1.19
CA THR A 49 -0.51 -7.85 0.00
C THR A 49 0.49 -8.71 0.77
N PRO A 50 0.88 -8.34 2.01
CA PRO A 50 1.93 -9.03 2.72
C PRO A 50 1.58 -10.51 2.71
N ALA A 51 2.50 -11.32 2.21
CA ALA A 51 2.28 -12.73 1.94
C ALA A 51 1.49 -13.33 3.10
N ARG A 52 0.28 -13.82 2.79
CA ARG A 52 -0.62 -14.50 3.72
C ARG A 52 0.21 -15.23 4.77
N LEU A 53 0.08 -14.84 6.04
CA LEU A 53 0.83 -15.37 7.18
C LEU A 53 1.14 -16.84 6.93
N GLN A 54 2.42 -17.16 6.68
CA GLN A 54 2.79 -18.53 6.41
C GLN A 54 2.32 -19.37 7.60
N PRO A 55 1.56 -20.47 7.40
CA PRO A 55 1.15 -21.30 8.51
C PRO A 55 2.40 -21.76 9.25
N VAL A 56 2.52 -21.37 10.52
CA VAL A 56 3.63 -21.72 11.39
C VAL A 56 3.78 -23.23 11.36
N ARG A 57 4.90 -23.72 10.81
CA ARG A 57 5.26 -25.14 10.94
C ARG A 57 5.81 -25.32 12.36
N PRO A 58 5.22 -26.17 13.22
CA PRO A 58 5.68 -26.34 14.60
C PRO A 58 6.99 -27.13 14.62
N GLN A 59 8.10 -26.45 14.37
CA GLN A 59 9.46 -26.93 14.58
C GLN A 59 10.20 -25.84 15.36
N GLY A 60 9.79 -25.62 16.62
CA GLY A 60 10.38 -24.63 17.52
C GLY A 60 9.34 -23.79 18.27
N GLU A 61 9.77 -23.15 19.36
CA GLU A 61 8.95 -22.21 20.13
C GLU A 61 8.88 -20.86 19.39
N VAL A 62 7.65 -20.36 19.17
CA VAL A 62 7.42 -19.07 18.49
C VAL A 62 7.56 -17.95 19.50
N VAL A 63 8.56 -17.07 19.32
CA VAL A 63 8.63 -15.81 20.06
C VAL A 63 7.98 -14.73 19.21
N ALA A 64 6.85 -14.20 19.70
CA ALA A 64 6.09 -13.09 19.11
C ALA A 64 5.66 -13.31 17.64
N ASN A 65 4.72 -14.25 17.39
CA ASN A 65 3.83 -14.51 16.22
C ASN A 65 4.24 -14.23 14.75
N ILE A 66 5.32 -13.52 14.46
CA ILE A 66 5.68 -12.99 13.14
C ILE A 66 7.16 -13.20 12.79
N TYR A 67 7.98 -13.70 13.73
CA TYR A 67 9.39 -13.97 13.48
C TYR A 67 9.69 -15.47 13.54
N VAL A 68 10.06 -16.05 12.40
CA VAL A 68 10.56 -17.43 12.30
C VAL A 68 12.07 -17.35 12.05
N PRO A 69 12.93 -17.73 13.01
CA PRO A 69 14.37 -17.71 12.80
C PRO A 69 14.76 -18.72 11.72
N GLN A 70 15.55 -18.28 10.74
CA GLN A 70 16.07 -19.17 9.71
C GLN A 70 17.16 -20.08 10.32
N LYS A 71 17.16 -21.37 9.93
CA LYS A 71 18.21 -22.31 10.32
C LYS A 71 19.56 -21.80 9.81
N VAL A 72 20.43 -21.40 10.72
CA VAL A 72 21.83 -21.17 10.41
C VAL A 72 22.49 -22.55 10.32
N SER A 73 23.07 -22.87 9.15
CA SER A 73 23.87 -24.08 8.97
C SER A 73 25.14 -23.93 9.79
N GLN A 74 25.23 -24.58 10.95
CA GLN A 74 26.49 -24.72 11.67
C GLN A 74 27.33 -25.78 10.94
N SER A 75 28.50 -25.37 10.47
CA SER A 75 29.58 -26.28 10.04
C SER A 75 30.41 -26.69 11.25
#